data_AF-A0A117SVD2-F1
#
_entry.id   AF-A0A117SVD2-F1
#
_cell.length_a   1.000
_cell.length_b   1.000
_cell.length_c   1.000
_cell.angle_alpha   90.00
_cell.angle_beta   90.00
_cell.angle_gamma   90.00
#
_symmetry.space_group_name_H-M   'P 1'
#
loop_
_entity.id
_entity.type
_entity.pdbx_description
1 polymer ?
#
loop_
_entity_poly.entity_id
_entity_poly.type
_entity_poly.pdbx_seq_one_letter_code
_entity_poly.pdbx_strand_id
1 'polypeptide(L)'
;MSLLYFDIDEIKAQCDMNYSNYSENGVNYVPCRYSAPGIIRALPYLLKYLGLRASDAGKMVESRFGRIMIKAENDELILWISTDAMQMGFSTGEVARQVALVTRGLLLCLE
;
A
#
# COMPACT_ATOMS: atom_id res chain seq x y z
N MET A 1 -0.71 -10.74 18.05
CA MET A 1 -0.86 -9.92 16.84
C MET A 1 0.52 -9.62 16.29
N SER A 2 0.76 -9.84 15.00
CA SER A 2 2.02 -9.49 14.34
C SER A 2 1.81 -8.18 13.58
N LEU A 3 2.44 -7.10 14.04
CA LEU A 3 2.41 -5.80 13.39
C LEU A 3 3.77 -5.54 12.76
N LEU A 4 3.80 -5.13 11.50
CA LEU A 4 4.98 -4.53 10.90
C LEU A 4 4.83 -3.02 11.00
N TYR A 5 5.79 -2.37 11.65
CA TYR A 5 5.87 -0.92 11.78
C TYR A 5 7.20 -0.42 11.23
N PHE A 6 7.16 0.66 10.45
CA PHE A 6 8.37 1.36 10.03
C PHE A 6 8.10 2.84 9.78
N ASP A 7 9.17 3.62 9.90
CA ASP A 7 9.21 5.05 9.62
C ASP A 7 10.30 5.29 8.57
N ILE A 8 9.93 5.96 7.48
CA ILE A 8 10.83 6.31 6.37
C ILE A 8 10.60 7.79 6.05
N ASP A 9 11.54 8.63 6.48
CA ASP A 9 11.55 10.07 6.20
C ASP A 9 10.17 10.72 6.40
N GLU A 10 9.61 10.59 7.61
CA GLU A 10 8.31 11.13 8.04
C GLU A 10 7.07 10.37 7.54
N ILE A 11 7.25 9.33 6.71
CA ILE A 11 6.19 8.38 6.37
C ILE A 11 6.15 7.26 7.39
N LYS A 12 5.11 7.28 8.22
CA LYS A 12 4.81 6.21 9.17
C LYS A 12 3.92 5.18 8.50
N ALA A 13 4.35 3.93 8.49
CA ALA A 13 3.58 2.82 7.96
C ALA A 13 3.33 1.75 9.03
N GLN A 14 2.10 1.25 9.07
CA GLN A 14 1.70 0.15 9.94
C GLN A 14 0.92 -0.89 9.14
N CYS A 15 1.41 -2.11 9.09
CA CYS A 15 0.73 -3.24 8.47
C CYS A 15 0.32 -4.29 9.51
N ASP A 16 -0.92 -4.77 9.42
CA ASP A 16 -1.35 -5.95 10.20
C ASP A 16 -0.96 -7.22 9.44
N MET A 17 0.13 -7.83 9.89
CA MET A 17 0.72 -9.03 9.28
C MET A 17 -0.01 -10.30 9.69
N ASN A 18 -1.20 -10.21 10.29
CA ASN A 18 -2.05 -11.35 10.50
C ASN A 18 -2.73 -11.77 9.18
N TYR A 19 -1.99 -12.57 8.41
CA TYR A 19 -2.37 -13.11 7.12
C TYR A 19 -3.70 -13.87 7.08
N SER A 20 -4.27 -14.25 8.22
CA SER A 20 -5.53 -15.02 8.28
C SER A 20 -6.75 -14.17 8.65
N ASN A 21 -6.55 -12.90 9.05
CA ASN A 21 -7.63 -12.06 9.57
C ASN A 21 -8.41 -11.29 8.51
N TYR A 22 -7.82 -11.10 7.32
CA TYR A 22 -8.40 -10.30 6.26
C TYR A 22 -8.52 -11.15 5.01
N SER A 23 -9.74 -11.57 4.70
CA SER A 23 -10.03 -12.37 3.50
C SER A 23 -11.19 -11.78 2.74
N GLU A 24 -11.06 -11.71 1.42
CA GLU A 24 -12.11 -11.30 0.51
C GLU A 24 -12.08 -12.23 -0.72
N ASN A 25 -13.21 -12.86 -1.03
CA ASN A 25 -13.34 -13.82 -2.12
C ASN A 25 -12.30 -14.97 -2.07
N GLY A 26 -11.94 -15.42 -0.87
CA GLY A 26 -10.99 -16.53 -0.66
C GLY A 26 -9.52 -16.15 -0.80
N VAL A 27 -9.21 -14.88 -1.03
CA VAL A 27 -7.84 -14.36 -1.06
C VAL A 27 -7.56 -13.66 0.26
N ASN A 28 -6.39 -13.90 0.84
CA ASN A 28 -5.95 -13.24 2.06
C ASN A 28 -5.17 -11.97 1.76
N TYR A 29 -5.34 -10.96 2.61
CA TYR A 29 -4.72 -9.65 2.44
C TYR A 29 -4.02 -9.18 3.71
N VAL A 30 -3.06 -8.27 3.52
CA VAL A 30 -2.40 -7.52 4.59
C VAL A 30 -2.76 -6.05 4.43
N PRO A 31 -3.56 -5.47 5.34
CA PRO A 31 -3.85 -4.04 5.32
C PRO A 31 -2.67 -3.28 5.92
N CYS A 32 -2.26 -2.23 5.22
CA CYS A 32 -1.23 -1.27 5.61
C CYS A 32 -1.82 0.14 5.60
N ARG A 33 -1.55 0.90 6.66
CA ARG A 33 -1.86 2.34 6.76
C ARG A 33 -0.59 3.14 6.67
N TYR A 34 -0.62 4.23 5.91
CA TYR A 34 0.47 5.18 5.77
C TYR A 34 -0.02 6.57 6.15
N SER A 35 0.74 7.25 6.99
CA SER A 35 0.48 8.63 7.40
C SER A 35 1.73 9.49 7.21
N ALA A 36 1.54 10.65 6.61
CA ALA A 36 2.53 11.72 6.46
C ALA A 36 1.81 13.03 6.07
N PRO A 37 2.40 14.21 6.31
CA PRO A 37 1.85 15.48 5.87
C PRO A 37 1.59 15.50 4.35
N GLY A 38 0.34 15.68 3.95
CA GLY A 38 -0.05 15.76 2.54
C GLY A 38 0.11 14.46 1.75
N ILE A 39 0.18 13.30 2.42
CA ILE A 39 0.39 11.98 1.80
C ILE A 39 -0.64 11.65 0.71
N ILE A 40 -1.87 12.13 0.86
CA ILE A 40 -2.96 11.95 -0.11
C ILE A 40 -2.63 12.54 -1.49
N ARG A 41 -1.75 13.56 -1.57
CA ARG A 41 -1.31 14.16 -2.84
C ARG A 41 -0.51 13.18 -3.70
N ALA A 42 0.10 12.17 -3.09
CA ALA A 42 0.84 11.13 -3.79
C ALA A 42 -0.07 10.09 -4.46
N LEU A 43 -1.36 9.98 -4.07
CA LEU A 43 -2.26 8.91 -4.53
C LEU A 43 -2.35 8.78 -6.06
N PRO A 44 -2.57 9.85 -6.85
CA PRO A 44 -2.67 9.72 -8.31
C PRO A 44 -1.39 9.15 -8.95
N TYR A 45 -0.24 9.51 -8.40
CA TYR A 45 1.06 9.06 -8.87
C TYR A 45 1.38 7.63 -8.41
N LEU A 46 0.97 7.27 -7.20
CA LEU A 46 1.07 5.89 -6.69
C LEU A 46 0.22 4.94 -7.51
N LEU A 47 -1.02 5.32 -7.85
CA LEU A 47 -1.87 4.53 -8.75
C LEU A 47 -1.12 4.26 -10.06
N LYS A 48 -0.55 5.29 -10.68
CA LYS A 48 0.24 5.14 -11.91
C LYS A 48 1.48 4.24 -11.72
N TYR A 49 2.22 4.41 -10.63
CA TYR A 49 3.39 3.57 -10.32
C TYR A 49 3.03 2.08 -10.19
N LEU A 50 1.86 1.81 -9.62
CA LEU A 50 1.30 0.47 -9.46
C LEU A 50 0.69 -0.10 -10.74
N GLY A 51 0.60 0.71 -11.81
CA GLY A 51 -0.04 0.33 -13.08
C GLY A 51 -1.56 0.47 -13.08
N LEU A 52 -2.13 1.20 -12.12
CA LEU A 52 -3.55 1.39 -11.90
C LEU A 52 -4.06 2.72 -12.48
N ARG A 53 -5.36 2.78 -12.76
CA ARG A 53 -6.07 4.00 -13.19
C ARG A 53 -6.67 4.73 -11.99
N ALA A 54 -6.98 6.01 -12.15
CA ALA A 54 -7.68 6.79 -11.12
C ALA A 54 -9.01 6.15 -10.69
N SER A 55 -9.73 5.50 -11.62
CA SER A 55 -10.99 4.79 -11.38
C SER A 55 -10.87 3.53 -10.52
N ASP A 56 -9.64 3.09 -10.26
CA ASP A 56 -9.32 1.84 -9.55
C ASP A 56 -9.03 2.09 -8.08
N ALA A 57 -8.94 3.36 -7.66
CA ALA A 57 -8.81 3.71 -6.25
C ALA A 57 -9.94 3.10 -5.42
N GLY A 58 -9.58 2.38 -4.36
CA GLY A 58 -10.52 1.66 -3.48
C GLY A 58 -11.08 0.36 -4.06
N LYS A 59 -10.57 -0.13 -5.20
CA LYS A 59 -10.91 -1.45 -5.75
C LYS A 59 -9.72 -2.38 -5.69
N MET A 60 -9.99 -3.67 -5.54
CA MET A 60 -8.97 -4.70 -5.67
C MET A 60 -8.64 -4.92 -7.15
N VAL A 61 -7.42 -4.61 -7.57
CA VAL A 61 -6.99 -4.67 -8.98
C VAL A 61 -5.59 -5.25 -9.08
N GLU A 62 -5.30 -5.95 -10.17
CA GLU A 62 -3.96 -6.45 -10.47
C GLU A 62 -2.98 -5.30 -10.67
N SER A 63 -1.85 -5.37 -9.96
CA SER A 63 -0.74 -4.43 -10.06
C SER A 63 0.55 -5.17 -10.42
N ARG A 64 1.65 -4.42 -10.53
CA ARG A 64 2.99 -4.99 -10.67
C ARG A 64 3.45 -5.90 -9.51
N PHE A 65 2.75 -5.85 -8.36
CA PHE A 65 3.02 -6.68 -7.18
C PHE A 65 1.92 -7.72 -6.92
N GLY A 66 1.06 -7.99 -7.91
CA GLY A 66 -0.14 -8.80 -7.75
C GLY A 66 -1.35 -7.95 -7.35
N ARG A 67 -2.42 -8.59 -6.85
CA ARG A 67 -3.65 -7.89 -6.46
C ARG A 67 -3.41 -6.98 -5.28
N ILE A 68 -3.78 -5.71 -5.45
CA ILE A 68 -3.76 -4.72 -4.39
C ILE A 68 -4.99 -3.84 -4.46
N MET A 69 -5.30 -3.20 -3.33
CA MET A 69 -6.23 -2.06 -3.27
C MET A 69 -5.47 -0.90 -2.65
N ILE A 70 -5.58 0.30 -3.23
CA ILE A 70 -5.08 1.52 -2.60
C ILE A 70 -6.17 2.58 -2.59
N LYS A 71 -6.36 3.26 -1.46
CA LYS A 71 -7.30 4.37 -1.31
C LYS A 71 -6.77 5.41 -0.33
N ALA A 72 -7.33 6.63 -0.37
CA ALA A 72 -7.17 7.61 0.69
C ALA A 72 -8.35 7.53 1.66
N GLU A 73 -8.07 7.66 2.95
CA GLU A 73 -9.08 7.67 4.03
C GLU A 73 -8.54 8.50 5.19
N ASN A 74 -9.27 9.53 5.65
CA ASN A 74 -8.91 10.36 6.81
C ASN A 74 -7.44 10.86 6.83
N ASP A 75 -6.98 11.48 5.73
CA ASP A 75 -5.58 11.93 5.54
C ASP A 75 -4.51 10.84 5.57
N GLU A 76 -4.90 9.57 5.52
CA GLU A 76 -4.01 8.43 5.39
C GLU A 76 -4.15 7.78 4.00
N LEU A 77 -3.11 7.05 3.59
CA LEU A 77 -3.21 6.08 2.51
C LEU A 77 -3.41 4.69 3.10
N ILE A 78 -4.38 3.97 2.58
CA ILE A 78 -4.68 2.59 2.94
C ILE A 78 -4.31 1.71 1.75
N LEU A 79 -3.41 0.76 1.95
CA LEU A 79 -3.00 -0.24 0.96
C LEU A 79 -3.35 -1.63 1.47
N TRP A 80 -4.04 -2.43 0.67
CA TRP A 80 -4.26 -3.85 0.96
C TRP A 80 -3.43 -4.63 -0.04
N ILE A 81 -2.57 -5.51 0.47
CA ILE A 81 -1.65 -6.30 -0.34
C ILE A 81 -2.14 -7.74 -0.30
N SER A 82 -2.47 -8.33 -1.46
CA SER A 82 -2.77 -9.76 -1.51
C SER A 82 -1.55 -10.58 -1.10
N THR A 83 -1.79 -11.65 -0.34
CA THR A 83 -0.77 -12.66 -0.06
C THR A 83 -0.28 -13.39 -1.30
N ASP A 84 -1.04 -13.35 -2.40
CA ASP A 84 -0.59 -13.85 -3.71
C ASP A 84 0.63 -13.09 -4.26
N ALA A 85 0.91 -11.87 -3.76
CA ALA A 85 2.15 -11.15 -4.05
C ALA A 85 3.40 -11.99 -3.75
N MET A 86 3.31 -12.90 -2.77
CA MET A 86 4.39 -13.83 -2.42
C MET A 86 4.68 -14.84 -3.52
N GLN A 87 3.68 -15.23 -4.31
CA GLN A 87 3.88 -16.11 -5.48
C GLN A 87 4.68 -15.40 -6.58
N MET A 88 4.66 -14.06 -6.61
CA MET A 88 5.47 -13.24 -7.50
C MET A 88 6.88 -12.95 -6.96
N GLY A 89 7.23 -13.53 -5.80
CA GLY A 89 8.56 -13.40 -5.19
C GLY A 89 8.73 -12.17 -4.28
N PHE A 90 7.65 -11.47 -3.91
CA PHE A 90 7.69 -10.34 -3.00
C PHE A 90 7.02 -10.67 -1.66
N SER A 91 7.68 -10.38 -0.54
CA SER A 91 6.98 -10.35 0.75
C SER A 91 6.06 -9.14 0.84
N THR A 92 4.97 -9.25 1.60
CA THR A 92 4.07 -8.10 1.85
C THR A 92 4.80 -6.92 2.50
N GLY A 93 5.79 -7.19 3.35
CA GLY A 93 6.64 -6.16 3.96
C GLY A 93 7.52 -5.42 2.95
N GLU A 94 8.07 -6.12 1.95
CA GLU A 94 8.85 -5.48 0.88
C GLU A 94 7.98 -4.60 0.00
N VAL A 95 6.78 -5.07 -0.38
CA VAL A 95 5.82 -4.26 -1.15
C VAL A 95 5.45 -3.01 -0.36
N ALA A 96 5.12 -3.15 0.93
CA ALA A 96 4.77 -2.03 1.78
C ALA A 96 5.92 -1.00 1.88
N ARG A 97 7.15 -1.49 2.07
CA ARG A 97 8.34 -0.64 2.14
C ARG A 97 8.62 0.09 0.83
N GLN A 98 8.46 -0.58 -0.31
CA GLN A 98 8.63 0.04 -1.62
C GLN A 98 7.58 1.14 -1.86
N VAL A 99 6.33 0.91 -1.49
CA VAL A 99 5.27 1.92 -1.61
C VAL A 99 5.61 3.14 -0.76
N ALA A 100 6.10 2.97 0.48
CA ALA A 100 6.53 4.09 1.30
C ALA A 100 7.69 4.88 0.66
N LEU A 101 8.74 4.21 0.17
CA LEU A 101 9.87 4.87 -0.50
C LEU A 101 9.44 5.68 -1.72
N VAL A 102 8.56 5.11 -2.56
CA VAL A 102 8.02 5.81 -3.73
C VAL A 102 7.15 6.99 -3.31
N THR A 103 6.30 6.81 -2.29
CA THR A 103 5.48 7.88 -1.73
C THR A 103 6.35 9.05 -1.26
N ARG A 104 7.47 8.77 -0.58
CA ARG A 104 8.40 9.81 -0.13
C ARG A 104 9.01 10.57 -1.31
N GLY A 105 9.52 9.85 -2.30
CA GLY A 105 10.08 10.46 -3.50
C GLY A 105 9.07 11.34 -4.23
N LEU A 106 7.80 10.91 -4.30
CA LEU A 106 6.73 11.70 -4.90
C LEU A 106 6.41 12.96 -4.11
N LEU A 107 6.34 12.87 -2.77
CA LEU A 107 6.07 14.04 -1.93
C LEU A 107 7.18 15.09 -2.06
N LEU A 108 8.44 14.68 -2.13
CA LEU A 108 9.58 15.60 -2.38
C LEU A 108 9.48 16.34 -3.72
N CYS A 109 8.82 15.76 -4.71
CA CYS A 109 8.61 16.42 -6.01
C CYS A 109 7.37 17.34 -6.04
N LEU A 110 6.52 17.27 -5.01
CA LEU A 110 5.28 18.05 -4.90
C LEU A 110 5.38 19.22 -3.90
N GLU A 111 6.53 19.34 -3.23
CA GLU A 111 6.95 20.50 -2.45
C GLU A 111 7.52 21.60 -3.36
#